data_AF-A0A7N0UU61-F1
#
_entry.id   AF-A0A7N0UU61-F1
#
_cell.length_a   1.000
_cell.length_b   1.000
_cell.length_c   1.000
_cell.angle_alpha   90.00
_cell.angle_beta   90.00
_cell.angle_gamma   90.00
#
_symmetry.space_group_name_H-M   'P 1'
#
loop_
_entity.id
_entity.type
_entity.pdbx_description
1 polymer ?
#
loop_
_entity_poly.entity_id
_entity_poly.type
_entity_poly.pdbx_seq_one_letter_code
_entity_poly.pdbx_strand_id
1 'polypeptide(L)'
;MHDKLRALLTLFILQIMALVSISMGHEVSICLPLMVQLTPLFSHCGLSYLGCITGTDVDKTKGILFEECVEEEYVNEMSCFSLARHGACLVVIWGHISNAVSESAKRDLSDLKNTLRINQEQRWQSIVTLKNIFSCSDLPWELKKQGMDFLLGITESGGASAGSTKEPVDSSHYITSLYGALQSIEILMMSAPDAALRKNAYEAMKRILADITPSHRLDVMKALITSSRASSMTALLINLVREEMHKEQKRVNGEISPGENGTFWSNSGILEIVENVLRPQGGPPSVLEDSDAVLSALNLYRYILLTEHNGKSNRTGVLSETNLRRAYDEWLLPLRTLVTALMADDDVSVEYSCGLNPLELVLYRCIELVEEQLKNP
;
A
#
# COMPACT_ATOMS: atom_id res chain seq x y z
N MET A 1 -39.65 11.26 -6.39
CA MET A 1 -39.26 12.69 -6.41
C MET A 1 -38.51 13.10 -5.14
N HIS A 2 -39.04 12.81 -3.94
CA HIS A 2 -38.40 13.16 -2.66
C HIS A 2 -37.02 12.50 -2.46
N ASP A 3 -36.88 11.21 -2.79
CA ASP A 3 -35.61 10.49 -2.61
C ASP A 3 -34.52 10.92 -3.60
N LYS A 4 -34.89 11.24 -4.85
CA LYS A 4 -33.96 11.83 -5.84
C LYS A 4 -33.48 13.22 -5.41
N LEU A 5 -34.38 14.07 -4.89
CA LEU A 5 -33.99 15.39 -4.38
C LEU A 5 -33.05 15.27 -3.17
N ARG A 6 -33.35 14.35 -2.25
CA ARG A 6 -32.47 14.03 -1.11
C ARG A 6 -31.11 13.54 -1.60
N ALA A 7 -31.07 12.61 -2.55
CA ALA A 7 -29.82 12.09 -3.09
C ALA A 7 -28.98 13.17 -3.78
N LEU A 8 -29.62 14.08 -4.53
CA LEU A 8 -28.95 15.20 -5.17
C LEU A 8 -28.35 16.15 -4.12
N LEU A 9 -29.14 16.50 -3.10
CA LEU A 9 -28.67 17.32 -1.97
C LEU A 9 -27.48 16.66 -1.26
N THR A 10 -27.51 15.34 -1.05
CA THR A 10 -26.41 14.56 -0.48
C THR A 10 -25.13 14.75 -1.30
N LEU A 11 -25.18 14.54 -2.62
CA LEU A 11 -23.99 14.70 -3.47
C LEU A 11 -23.48 16.16 -3.47
N PHE A 12 -24.37 17.15 -3.48
CA PHE A 12 -23.98 18.56 -3.39
C PHE A 12 -23.25 18.88 -2.09
N ILE A 13 -23.76 18.40 -0.95
CA ILE A 13 -23.13 18.65 0.34
C ILE A 13 -21.74 18.01 0.39
N LEU A 14 -21.59 16.78 -0.10
CA LEU A 14 -20.29 16.11 -0.16
C LEU A 14 -19.33 16.84 -1.10
N GLN A 15 -19.81 17.29 -2.27
CA GLN A 15 -19.02 18.08 -3.21
C GLN A 15 -18.55 19.41 -2.58
N ILE A 16 -19.44 20.13 -1.90
CA ILE A 16 -19.12 21.36 -1.16
C ILE A 16 -18.07 21.06 -0.09
N MET A 17 -18.20 19.96 0.66
CA MET A 17 -17.21 19.60 1.68
C MET A 17 -15.82 19.38 1.09
N ALA A 18 -15.73 18.71 -0.05
CA ALA A 18 -14.46 18.52 -0.72
C ALA A 18 -13.88 19.86 -1.23
N LEU A 19 -14.68 20.66 -1.93
CA LEU A 19 -14.24 21.94 -2.49
C LEU A 19 -13.76 22.92 -1.41
N VAL A 20 -14.53 23.02 -0.33
CA VAL A 20 -14.14 23.84 0.83
C VAL A 20 -12.86 23.30 1.42
N SER A 21 -12.68 21.99 1.57
CA SER A 21 -11.44 21.43 2.15
C SER A 21 -10.21 21.63 1.25
N ILE A 22 -10.37 21.64 -0.06
CA ILE A 22 -9.29 21.84 -1.04
C ILE A 22 -8.86 23.31 -1.11
N SER A 23 -9.83 24.24 -1.10
CA SER A 23 -9.59 25.65 -1.42
C SER A 23 -8.83 26.45 -0.34
N MET A 24 -8.32 25.79 0.70
CA MET A 24 -7.94 26.43 1.98
C MET A 24 -6.44 26.47 2.25
N GLY A 25 -5.63 25.88 1.36
CA GLY A 25 -4.18 25.91 1.51
C GLY A 25 -3.74 25.35 2.85
N HIS A 26 -3.08 26.16 3.69
CA HIS A 26 -2.46 25.67 4.93
C HIS A 26 -3.29 25.86 6.20
N GLU A 27 -4.39 26.63 6.18
CA GLU A 27 -5.12 27.03 7.40
C GLU A 27 -6.43 26.28 7.60
N VAL A 28 -6.31 24.99 7.95
CA VAL A 28 -7.45 24.07 8.18
C VAL A 28 -8.41 24.58 9.27
N SER A 29 -7.93 25.31 10.28
CA SER A 29 -8.78 25.81 11.38
C SER A 29 -9.84 26.83 10.95
N ILE A 30 -9.63 27.57 9.85
CA ILE A 30 -10.58 28.58 9.34
C ILE A 30 -11.91 27.95 8.94
N CYS A 31 -11.89 26.71 8.44
CA CYS A 31 -13.11 26.03 7.99
C CYS A 31 -13.94 25.46 9.12
N LEU A 32 -13.39 25.33 10.33
CA LEU A 32 -14.07 24.62 11.41
C LEU A 32 -15.49 25.14 11.69
N PRO A 33 -15.75 26.47 11.73
CA PRO A 33 -17.12 26.98 11.90
C PRO A 33 -18.06 26.57 10.77
N LEU A 34 -17.59 26.60 9.52
CA LEU A 34 -18.38 26.19 8.35
C LEU A 34 -18.65 24.69 8.37
N MET A 35 -17.67 23.88 8.79
CA MET A 35 -17.83 22.43 8.95
C MET A 35 -18.90 22.11 9.99
N VAL A 36 -18.86 22.77 11.14
CA VAL A 36 -19.87 22.65 12.20
C VAL A 36 -21.27 23.03 11.69
N GLN A 37 -21.41 24.06 10.85
CA GLN A 37 -22.70 24.49 10.30
C GLN A 37 -23.27 23.55 9.23
N LEU A 38 -22.41 22.96 8.40
CA LEU A 38 -22.84 22.03 7.34
C LEU A 38 -23.21 20.65 7.90
N THR A 39 -22.60 20.27 9.01
CA THR A 39 -22.72 18.93 9.58
C THR A 39 -24.15 18.50 9.96
N PRO A 40 -25.01 19.34 10.54
CA PRO A 40 -26.40 19.01 10.81
C PRO A 40 -27.19 18.55 9.57
N LEU A 41 -26.81 19.00 8.37
CA LEU A 41 -27.45 18.58 7.11
C LEU A 41 -27.21 17.10 6.80
N PHE A 42 -26.15 16.49 7.33
CA PHE A 42 -25.84 15.08 7.11
C PHE A 42 -26.96 14.15 7.62
N SER A 43 -27.53 14.48 8.79
CA SER A 43 -28.66 13.73 9.35
C SER A 43 -29.89 13.77 8.45
N HIS A 44 -30.13 14.89 7.78
CA HIS A 44 -31.24 15.06 6.83
C HIS A 44 -30.98 14.32 5.50
N CYS A 45 -29.71 14.15 5.15
CA CYS A 45 -29.24 13.44 3.96
C CYS A 45 -29.15 11.92 4.15
N GLY A 46 -29.43 11.41 5.37
CA GLY A 46 -29.32 9.99 5.68
C GLY A 46 -27.88 9.47 5.73
N LEU A 47 -26.89 10.37 5.78
CA LEU A 47 -25.48 9.99 5.82
C LEU A 47 -25.07 9.46 7.20
N SER A 48 -24.29 8.40 7.19
CA SER A 48 -23.63 7.84 8.36
C SER A 48 -22.12 7.94 8.22
N TYR A 49 -21.38 8.11 9.32
CA TYR A 49 -19.91 8.08 9.23
C TYR A 49 -19.40 6.76 8.68
N LEU A 50 -20.00 5.63 9.08
CA LEU A 50 -19.65 4.32 8.56
C LEU A 50 -19.90 4.23 7.06
N GLY A 51 -21.09 4.62 6.58
CA GLY A 51 -21.40 4.55 5.15
C GLY A 51 -20.64 5.56 4.29
N CYS A 52 -20.26 6.71 4.85
CA CYS A 52 -19.38 7.68 4.20
C CYS A 52 -17.97 7.12 4.04
N ILE A 53 -17.38 6.58 5.13
CA ILE A 53 -16.00 6.10 5.09
C ILE A 53 -15.86 4.79 4.31
N THR A 54 -16.89 3.92 4.28
CA THR A 54 -16.89 2.71 3.43
C THR A 54 -17.28 2.99 1.98
N GLY A 55 -17.73 4.22 1.65
CA GLY A 55 -18.22 4.60 0.33
C GLY A 55 -19.65 4.12 0.02
N THR A 56 -20.23 3.25 0.85
CA THR A 56 -21.57 2.67 0.62
C THR A 56 -22.69 3.71 0.55
N ASP A 57 -22.63 4.80 1.32
CA ASP A 57 -23.63 5.86 1.25
C ASP A 57 -23.53 6.64 -0.07
N VAL A 58 -22.31 6.85 -0.59
CA VAL A 58 -22.09 7.52 -1.88
C VAL A 58 -22.60 6.64 -3.01
N ASP A 59 -22.30 5.34 -3.00
CA ASP A 59 -22.69 4.41 -4.05
C ASP A 59 -24.21 4.24 -4.09
N LYS A 60 -24.88 4.10 -2.94
CA LYS A 60 -26.35 4.11 -2.85
C LYS A 60 -26.97 5.39 -3.39
N THR A 61 -26.39 6.54 -3.02
CA THR A 61 -26.87 7.86 -3.47
C THR A 61 -26.76 7.99 -4.99
N LYS A 62 -25.64 7.53 -5.57
CA LYS A 62 -25.46 7.50 -7.03
C LYS A 62 -26.42 6.53 -7.71
N GLY A 63 -26.67 5.35 -7.13
CA GLY A 63 -27.66 4.39 -7.63
C GLY A 63 -29.04 5.04 -7.79
N ILE A 64 -29.54 5.70 -6.74
CA ILE A 64 -30.86 6.37 -6.75
C ILE A 64 -31.00 7.43 -7.86
N LEU A 65 -29.91 8.13 -8.19
CA LEU A 65 -29.91 9.21 -9.18
C LEU A 65 -29.71 8.72 -10.60
N PHE A 66 -28.88 7.69 -10.79
CA PHE A 66 -28.35 7.30 -12.10
C PHE A 66 -28.77 5.88 -12.56
N GLU A 67 -29.52 5.10 -11.75
CA GLU A 67 -30.03 3.77 -12.16
C GLU A 67 -30.91 3.80 -13.43
N GLU A 68 -31.49 4.94 -13.78
CA GLU A 68 -32.42 5.08 -14.92
C GLU A 68 -31.76 5.62 -16.20
N CYS A 69 -30.46 5.96 -16.19
CA CYS A 69 -29.82 6.70 -17.30
C CYS A 69 -28.77 5.84 -18.04
N VAL A 70 -29.16 5.22 -19.16
CA VAL A 70 -28.29 4.40 -20.03
C VAL A 70 -27.73 5.20 -21.23
N GLU A 71 -27.96 6.52 -21.30
CA GLU A 71 -27.58 7.32 -22.48
C GLU A 71 -26.26 8.10 -22.27
N GLU A 72 -25.42 8.09 -23.32
CA GLU A 72 -24.03 8.59 -23.37
C GLU A 72 -23.87 10.10 -23.10
N GLU A 73 -24.96 10.88 -23.01
CA GLU A 73 -24.93 12.33 -22.74
C GLU A 73 -24.61 12.70 -21.27
N TYR A 74 -24.66 11.75 -20.33
CA TYR A 74 -24.53 12.00 -18.88
C TYR A 74 -23.12 11.82 -18.29
N VAL A 75 -22.12 11.50 -19.12
CA VAL A 75 -20.70 11.44 -18.68
C VAL A 75 -20.26 12.79 -18.08
N ASN A 76 -20.87 13.89 -18.52
CA ASN A 76 -20.58 15.24 -18.02
C ASN A 76 -21.24 15.55 -16.67
N GLU A 77 -22.41 14.99 -16.34
CA GLU A 77 -23.06 15.19 -15.02
C GLU A 77 -22.37 14.39 -13.91
N MET A 78 -21.74 13.27 -14.24
CA MET A 78 -20.88 12.55 -13.29
C MET A 78 -19.65 13.39 -12.89
N SER A 79 -19.23 14.35 -13.72
CA SER A 79 -18.13 15.27 -13.43
C SER A 79 -18.48 16.29 -12.34
N CYS A 80 -19.75 16.73 -12.26
CA CYS A 80 -20.23 17.71 -11.28
C CYS A 80 -20.06 17.22 -9.83
N PHE A 81 -20.07 15.89 -9.63
CA PHE A 81 -19.91 15.24 -8.32
C PHE A 81 -18.64 14.38 -8.26
N SER A 82 -17.61 14.74 -9.04
CA SER A 82 -16.30 14.07 -9.06
C SER A 82 -15.63 14.03 -7.68
N LEU A 83 -15.92 15.00 -6.82
CA LEU A 83 -15.36 15.08 -5.47
C LEU A 83 -16.28 14.51 -4.38
N ALA A 84 -17.45 13.94 -4.72
CA ALA A 84 -18.36 13.41 -3.70
C ALA A 84 -17.71 12.34 -2.80
N ARG A 85 -16.84 11.47 -3.36
CA ARG A 85 -16.08 10.50 -2.55
C ARG A 85 -15.01 11.15 -1.66
N HIS A 86 -14.37 12.23 -2.13
CA HIS A 86 -13.47 13.03 -1.31
C HIS A 86 -14.24 13.64 -0.13
N GLY A 87 -15.40 14.23 -0.42
CA GLY A 87 -16.30 14.81 0.56
C GLY A 87 -16.72 13.80 1.62
N ALA A 88 -17.10 12.58 1.20
CA ALA A 88 -17.50 11.52 2.12
C ALA A 88 -16.40 11.15 3.12
N CYS A 89 -15.15 11.01 2.64
CA CYS A 89 -14.02 10.80 3.56
C CYS A 89 -13.83 12.02 4.48
N LEU A 90 -13.86 13.23 3.92
CA LEU A 90 -13.61 14.47 4.64
C LEU A 90 -14.65 14.73 5.73
N VAL A 91 -15.91 14.34 5.55
CA VAL A 91 -16.93 14.39 6.61
C VAL A 91 -16.46 13.67 7.87
N VAL A 92 -15.87 12.48 7.70
CA VAL A 92 -15.38 11.67 8.82
C VAL A 92 -14.08 12.24 9.38
N ILE A 93 -13.17 12.73 8.53
CA ILE A 93 -11.92 13.34 8.97
C ILE A 93 -12.16 14.66 9.71
N TRP A 94 -13.11 15.50 9.30
CA TRP A 94 -13.48 16.70 10.04
C TRP A 94 -14.09 16.38 11.40
N GLY A 95 -14.90 15.33 11.48
CA GLY A 95 -15.32 14.78 12.77
C GLY A 95 -14.12 14.35 13.62
N HIS A 96 -13.11 13.70 13.01
CA HIS A 96 -11.90 13.27 13.72
C HIS A 96 -11.06 14.45 14.24
N ILE A 97 -10.99 15.54 13.48
CA ILE A 97 -10.25 16.75 13.83
C ILE A 97 -10.92 17.50 14.99
N SER A 98 -12.25 17.51 15.06
CA SER A 98 -12.98 18.30 16.04
C SER A 98 -14.21 17.60 16.63
N ASN A 99 -14.21 17.50 17.96
CA ASN A 99 -15.36 17.03 18.72
C ASN A 99 -16.62 17.87 18.42
N ALA A 100 -16.49 19.18 18.20
CA ALA A 100 -17.63 20.04 17.88
C ALA A 100 -18.32 19.61 16.56
N VAL A 101 -17.55 19.16 15.57
CA VAL A 101 -18.09 18.58 14.33
C VAL A 101 -18.76 17.23 14.63
N SER A 102 -18.12 16.35 15.40
CA SER A 102 -18.71 15.05 15.76
C SER A 102 -20.01 15.17 16.56
N GLU A 103 -20.06 16.08 17.52
CA GLU A 103 -21.22 16.41 18.34
C GLU A 103 -22.34 16.99 17.48
N SER A 104 -22.01 17.90 16.56
CA SER A 104 -22.98 18.46 15.59
C SER A 104 -23.56 17.39 14.67
N ALA A 105 -22.79 16.35 14.35
CA ALA A 105 -23.25 15.20 13.58
C ALA A 105 -24.11 14.24 14.41
N LYS A 106 -24.09 14.39 15.75
CA LYS A 106 -24.63 13.41 16.71
C LYS A 106 -24.06 12.00 16.48
N ARG A 107 -22.77 11.90 16.18
CA ARG A 107 -22.07 10.65 15.88
C ARG A 107 -20.90 10.42 16.83
N ASP A 108 -20.67 9.16 17.18
CA ASP A 108 -19.51 8.73 17.96
C ASP A 108 -18.44 8.10 17.03
N LEU A 109 -17.26 8.72 17.01
CA LEU A 109 -16.12 8.23 16.25
C LEU A 109 -15.41 7.05 16.92
N SER A 110 -15.55 6.90 18.23
CA SER A 110 -14.99 5.77 18.98
C SER A 110 -15.66 4.48 18.55
N ASP A 111 -17.00 4.48 18.51
CA ASP A 111 -17.80 3.36 18.01
C ASP A 111 -17.48 3.03 16.56
N LEU A 112 -17.32 4.05 15.71
CA LEU A 112 -16.88 3.85 14.32
C LEU A 112 -15.53 3.16 14.24
N LYS A 113 -14.51 3.67 14.93
CA LYS A 113 -13.16 3.11 14.91
C LYS A 113 -13.17 1.66 15.42
N ASN A 114 -13.93 1.37 16.48
CA ASN A 114 -14.10 0.02 17.01
C ASN A 114 -14.77 -0.92 16.00
N THR A 115 -15.82 -0.45 15.32
CA THR A 115 -16.49 -1.22 14.27
C THR A 115 -15.53 -1.58 13.15
N LEU A 116 -14.74 -0.62 12.67
CA LEU A 116 -13.76 -0.83 11.61
C LEU A 116 -12.59 -1.71 12.06
N ARG A 117 -12.17 -1.68 13.32
CA ARG A 117 -11.14 -2.59 13.85
C ARG A 117 -11.61 -4.05 13.84
N ILE A 118 -12.89 -4.29 14.12
CA ILE A 118 -13.45 -5.65 14.25
C ILE A 118 -13.89 -6.21 12.90
N ASN A 119 -14.40 -5.38 11.99
CA ASN A 119 -14.91 -5.81 10.69
C ASN A 119 -13.90 -5.55 9.57
N GLN A 120 -13.23 -6.63 9.12
CA GLN A 120 -12.22 -6.57 8.06
C GLN A 120 -12.75 -6.04 6.72
N GLU A 121 -13.94 -6.47 6.29
CA GLU A 121 -14.50 -6.01 5.02
C GLU A 121 -14.76 -4.49 5.04
N GLN A 122 -15.40 -4.00 6.09
CA GLN A 122 -15.66 -2.57 6.25
C GLN A 122 -14.36 -1.77 6.41
N ARG A 123 -13.35 -2.36 7.07
CA ARG A 123 -12.01 -1.76 7.14
C ARG A 123 -11.38 -1.64 5.76
N TRP A 124 -11.44 -2.68 4.94
CA TRP A 124 -10.91 -2.66 3.57
C TRP A 124 -11.64 -1.64 2.70
N GLN A 125 -12.97 -1.59 2.76
CA GLN A 125 -13.76 -0.55 2.10
C GLN A 125 -13.33 0.85 2.54
N SER A 126 -13.04 1.02 3.84
CA SER A 126 -12.55 2.29 4.39
C SER A 126 -11.16 2.66 3.88
N ILE A 127 -10.23 1.71 3.83
CA ILE A 127 -8.89 1.88 3.26
C ILE A 127 -8.99 2.30 1.79
N VAL A 128 -9.84 1.62 1.02
CA VAL A 128 -10.07 1.91 -0.41
C VAL A 128 -10.66 3.30 -0.60
N THR A 129 -11.60 3.72 0.25
CA THR A 129 -12.24 5.03 0.13
C THR A 129 -11.27 6.14 0.55
N LEU A 130 -10.44 5.93 1.58
CA LEU A 130 -9.41 6.87 2.02
C LEU A 130 -8.35 7.16 0.95
N LYS A 131 -8.17 6.27 -0.04
CA LYS A 131 -7.39 6.55 -1.26
C LYS A 131 -7.71 7.92 -1.84
N ASN A 132 -8.99 8.33 -1.87
CA ASN A 132 -9.41 9.62 -2.43
C ASN A 132 -8.76 10.82 -1.70
N ILE A 133 -8.53 10.73 -0.39
CA ILE A 133 -7.81 11.77 0.37
C ILE A 133 -6.32 11.76 -0.02
N PHE A 134 -5.73 10.57 -0.06
CA PHE A 134 -4.29 10.40 -0.26
C PHE A 134 -3.82 10.73 -1.68
N SER A 135 -4.63 10.39 -2.69
CA SER A 135 -4.32 10.66 -4.10
C SER A 135 -4.67 12.07 -4.56
N CYS A 136 -5.42 12.85 -3.77
CA CYS A 136 -5.81 14.21 -4.15
C CYS A 136 -4.61 15.17 -4.01
N SER A 137 -4.09 15.69 -5.13
CA SER A 137 -2.94 16.61 -5.15
C SER A 137 -3.23 17.89 -4.39
N ASP A 138 -4.44 18.42 -4.56
CA ASP A 138 -4.82 19.76 -4.12
C ASP A 138 -5.25 19.79 -2.65
N LEU A 139 -5.38 18.62 -2.02
CA LEU A 139 -5.77 18.52 -0.62
C LEU A 139 -4.59 18.89 0.30
N PRO A 140 -4.80 19.77 1.29
CA PRO A 140 -3.79 20.15 2.28
C PRO A 140 -3.12 18.96 2.97
N TRP A 141 -1.80 19.06 3.19
CA TRP A 141 -1.02 18.03 3.89
C TRP A 141 -1.53 17.74 5.29
N GLU A 142 -2.06 18.74 5.99
CA GLU A 142 -2.65 18.56 7.32
C GLU A 142 -3.87 17.65 7.26
N LEU A 143 -4.75 17.80 6.27
CA LEU A 143 -5.90 16.88 6.11
C LEU A 143 -5.47 15.47 5.72
N LYS A 144 -4.42 15.32 4.90
CA LYS A 144 -3.82 14.01 4.60
C LYS A 144 -3.24 13.35 5.84
N LYS A 145 -2.60 14.14 6.72
CA LYS A 145 -2.08 13.68 8.01
C LYS A 145 -3.20 13.18 8.92
N GLN A 146 -4.29 13.94 9.05
CA GLN A 146 -5.46 13.53 9.84
C GLN A 146 -6.12 12.26 9.26
N GLY A 147 -6.16 12.14 7.92
CA GLY A 147 -6.55 10.90 7.24
C GLY A 147 -5.65 9.71 7.55
N MET A 148 -4.34 9.93 7.62
CA MET A 148 -3.35 8.90 7.98
C MET A 148 -3.47 8.48 9.44
N ASP A 149 -3.67 9.42 10.35
CA ASP A 149 -3.86 9.14 11.78
C ASP A 149 -5.16 8.35 12.02
N PHE A 150 -6.23 8.68 11.27
CA PHE A 150 -7.45 7.87 11.26
C PHE A 150 -7.19 6.45 10.73
N LEU A 151 -6.50 6.32 9.60
CA LEU A 151 -6.14 5.03 8.99
C LEU A 151 -5.34 4.14 9.96
N LEU A 152 -4.33 4.71 10.61
CA LEU A 152 -3.54 4.03 11.63
C LEU A 152 -4.44 3.60 12.81
N GLY A 153 -5.37 4.46 13.21
CA GLY A 153 -6.33 4.17 14.27
C GLY A 153 -7.25 2.99 13.94
N ILE A 154 -7.69 2.80 12.69
CA ILE A 154 -8.57 1.67 12.31
C ILE A 154 -7.81 0.40 11.97
N THR A 155 -6.51 0.50 11.70
CA THR A 155 -5.60 -0.63 11.43
C THR A 155 -4.74 -1.00 12.64
N GLU A 156 -4.89 -0.30 13.77
CA GLU A 156 -4.35 -0.75 15.05
C GLU A 156 -4.83 -2.18 15.28
N SER A 157 -3.87 -3.07 15.53
CA SER A 157 -4.14 -4.45 15.86
C SER A 157 -4.95 -4.50 17.15
N GLY A 158 -6.28 -4.48 17.03
CA GLY A 158 -7.15 -5.06 18.03
C GLY A 158 -6.69 -6.50 18.14
N GLY A 159 -6.18 -6.88 19.32
CA GLY A 159 -5.62 -8.20 19.56
C GLY A 159 -6.46 -9.23 18.83
N ALA A 160 -5.82 -10.00 17.94
CA ALA A 160 -6.48 -11.02 17.16
C ALA A 160 -7.52 -11.69 18.05
N SER A 161 -8.81 -11.55 17.72
CA SER A 161 -9.77 -12.49 18.27
C SER A 161 -9.43 -13.81 17.61
N ALA A 162 -8.45 -14.49 18.20
CA ALA A 162 -8.29 -15.93 18.14
C ALA A 162 -9.64 -16.51 18.58
N GLY A 163 -10.54 -16.75 17.63
CA GLY A 163 -11.88 -17.20 17.97
C GLY A 163 -12.95 -17.12 16.89
N SER A 164 -12.81 -16.32 15.82
CA SER A 164 -13.77 -16.41 14.71
C SER A 164 -13.14 -17.11 13.52
N THR A 165 -13.36 -18.42 13.46
CA THR A 165 -13.42 -19.20 12.21
C THR A 165 -14.48 -18.58 11.30
N LYS A 166 -14.13 -17.47 10.64
CA LYS A 166 -14.90 -16.97 9.51
C LYS A 166 -14.33 -17.66 8.28
N GLU A 167 -15.20 -18.29 7.51
CA GLU A 167 -14.89 -18.76 6.17
C GLU A 167 -14.10 -17.67 5.43
N PRO A 168 -13.08 -18.05 4.62
CA PRO A 168 -12.33 -17.08 3.86
C PRO A 168 -13.31 -16.34 2.96
N VAL A 169 -13.62 -15.08 3.31
CA VAL A 169 -14.34 -14.18 2.44
C VAL A 169 -13.56 -14.15 1.13
N ASP A 170 -14.24 -14.44 0.02
CA ASP A 170 -13.65 -14.31 -1.31
C ASP A 170 -13.20 -12.85 -1.48
N SER A 171 -11.92 -12.65 -1.20
CA SER A 171 -11.28 -11.35 -0.98
C SER A 171 -10.72 -10.79 -2.28
N SER A 172 -10.77 -11.57 -3.37
CA SER A 172 -10.21 -11.28 -4.67
C SER A 172 -10.68 -9.93 -5.23
N HIS A 173 -11.98 -9.62 -5.10
CA HIS A 173 -12.56 -8.38 -5.59
C HIS A 173 -12.00 -7.12 -4.89
N TYR A 174 -11.54 -7.23 -3.65
CA TYR A 174 -10.96 -6.11 -2.91
C TYR A 174 -9.47 -5.92 -3.20
N ILE A 175 -8.75 -6.95 -3.65
CA ILE A 175 -7.29 -6.90 -3.83
C ILE A 175 -6.86 -5.79 -4.80
N THR A 176 -7.51 -5.67 -5.96
CA THR A 176 -7.21 -4.61 -6.94
C THR A 176 -7.43 -3.22 -6.36
N SER A 177 -8.49 -3.06 -5.55
CA SER A 177 -8.82 -1.78 -4.92
C SER A 177 -7.84 -1.43 -3.79
N LEU A 178 -7.45 -2.42 -2.99
CA LEU A 178 -6.44 -2.29 -1.93
C LEU A 178 -5.07 -1.96 -2.52
N TYR A 179 -4.68 -2.59 -3.63
CA TYR A 179 -3.48 -2.23 -4.38
C TYR A 179 -3.49 -0.75 -4.77
N GLY A 180 -4.60 -0.26 -5.33
CA GLY A 180 -4.75 1.16 -5.65
C GLY A 180 -4.67 2.10 -4.43
N ALA A 181 -5.11 1.66 -3.26
CA ALA A 181 -4.96 2.40 -2.01
C ALA A 181 -3.49 2.42 -1.53
N LEU A 182 -2.79 1.28 -1.62
CA LEU A 182 -1.37 1.17 -1.28
C LEU A 182 -0.50 2.05 -2.18
N GLN A 183 -0.80 2.15 -3.47
CA GLN A 183 -0.14 3.11 -4.38
C GLN A 183 -0.34 4.56 -3.94
N SER A 184 -1.52 4.92 -3.43
CA SER A 184 -1.74 6.28 -2.90
C SER A 184 -0.91 6.54 -1.63
N ILE A 185 -0.71 5.52 -0.79
CA ILE A 185 0.15 5.60 0.39
C ILE A 185 1.63 5.72 -0.01
N GLU A 186 2.06 5.01 -1.06
CA GLU A 186 3.39 5.12 -1.66
C GLU A 186 3.69 6.57 -2.10
N ILE A 187 2.72 7.24 -2.73
CA ILE A 187 2.85 8.66 -3.10
C ILE A 187 3.11 9.53 -1.87
N LEU A 188 2.43 9.28 -0.73
CA LEU A 188 2.69 10.01 0.52
C LEU A 188 4.07 9.71 1.09
N MET A 189 4.49 8.45 1.07
CA MET A 189 5.83 8.05 1.52
C MET A 189 6.94 8.77 0.75
N MET A 190 6.74 9.05 -0.54
CA MET A 190 7.72 9.76 -1.38
C MET A 190 7.61 11.28 -1.31
N SER A 191 6.39 11.81 -1.25
CA SER A 191 6.14 13.21 -1.59
C SER A 191 5.76 14.08 -0.40
N ALA A 192 5.39 13.50 0.75
CA ALA A 192 5.01 14.28 1.91
C ALA A 192 6.22 15.09 2.43
N PRO A 193 6.07 16.40 2.72
CA PRO A 193 7.16 17.23 3.23
C PRO A 193 7.56 16.85 4.65
N ASP A 194 6.58 16.47 5.47
CA ASP A 194 6.78 16.03 6.86
C ASP A 194 7.31 14.59 6.92
N ALA A 195 8.45 14.41 7.57
CA ALA A 195 9.06 13.10 7.80
C ALA A 195 8.20 12.19 8.68
N ALA A 196 7.47 12.76 9.65
CA ALA A 196 6.56 11.98 10.50
C ALA A 196 5.41 11.40 9.67
N LEU A 197 4.82 12.19 8.77
CA LEU A 197 3.81 11.70 7.83
C LEU A 197 4.36 10.60 6.90
N ARG A 198 5.57 10.75 6.34
CA ARG A 198 6.21 9.70 5.52
C ARG A 198 6.37 8.38 6.31
N LYS A 199 6.80 8.48 7.58
CA LYS A 199 6.94 7.33 8.49
C LYS A 199 5.60 6.68 8.83
N ASN A 200 4.57 7.48 9.11
CA ASN A 200 3.21 7.01 9.38
C ASN A 200 2.61 6.30 8.16
N ALA A 201 2.86 6.81 6.95
CA ALA A 201 2.47 6.17 5.70
C ALA A 201 3.14 4.80 5.52
N TYR A 202 4.44 4.69 5.78
CA TYR A 202 5.14 3.40 5.77
C TYR A 202 4.58 2.41 6.80
N GLU A 203 4.27 2.88 8.01
CA GLU A 203 3.65 2.06 9.04
C GLU A 203 2.24 1.58 8.63
N ALA A 204 1.43 2.46 8.04
CA ALA A 204 0.12 2.08 7.51
C ALA A 204 0.21 1.04 6.40
N MET A 205 1.17 1.20 5.46
CA MET A 205 1.43 0.22 4.40
C MET A 205 1.71 -1.18 4.99
N LYS A 206 2.59 -1.27 6.00
CA LYS A 206 2.86 -2.56 6.69
C LYS A 206 1.61 -3.16 7.31
N ARG A 207 0.77 -2.36 7.98
CA ARG A 207 -0.46 -2.85 8.64
C ARG A 207 -1.50 -3.33 7.63
N ILE A 208 -1.68 -2.61 6.52
CA ILE A 208 -2.61 -3.01 5.45
C ILE A 208 -2.13 -4.30 4.79
N LEU A 209 -0.84 -4.41 4.45
CA LEU A 209 -0.28 -5.65 3.89
C LEU A 209 -0.48 -6.82 4.85
N ALA A 210 -0.26 -6.61 6.15
CA ALA A 210 -0.47 -7.63 7.18
C ALA A 210 -1.94 -8.08 7.32
N ASP A 211 -2.90 -7.23 6.91
CA ASP A 211 -4.34 -7.53 6.93
C ASP A 211 -4.80 -8.32 5.69
N ILE A 212 -4.00 -8.37 4.60
CA ILE A 212 -4.28 -9.17 3.39
C ILE A 212 -3.86 -10.63 3.61
N THR A 213 -4.60 -11.60 3.07
CA THR A 213 -4.23 -13.02 3.17
C THR A 213 -2.83 -13.29 2.57
N PRO A 214 -2.03 -14.24 3.13
CA PRO A 214 -0.65 -14.45 2.68
C PRO A 214 -0.48 -14.71 1.18
N SER A 215 -1.41 -15.47 0.57
CA SER A 215 -1.40 -15.76 -0.87
C SER A 215 -1.47 -14.49 -1.73
N HIS A 216 -2.45 -13.63 -1.48
CA HIS A 216 -2.64 -12.38 -2.23
C HIS A 216 -1.61 -11.31 -1.83
N ARG A 217 -1.07 -11.37 -0.61
CA ARG A 217 -0.10 -10.39 -0.11
C ARG A 217 1.15 -10.35 -0.99
N LEU A 218 1.69 -11.51 -1.37
CA LEU A 218 2.86 -11.57 -2.25
C LEU A 218 2.57 -10.95 -3.62
N ASP A 219 1.40 -11.26 -4.21
CA ASP A 219 1.00 -10.71 -5.51
C ASP A 219 0.87 -9.17 -5.46
N VAL A 220 0.27 -8.64 -4.39
CA VAL A 220 0.17 -7.19 -4.17
C VAL A 220 1.56 -6.56 -4.02
N MET A 221 2.45 -7.17 -3.23
CA MET A 221 3.81 -6.66 -3.05
C MET A 221 4.61 -6.70 -4.35
N LYS A 222 4.49 -7.78 -5.13
CA LYS A 222 5.10 -7.89 -6.47
C LYS A 222 4.57 -6.81 -7.41
N ALA A 223 3.27 -6.55 -7.42
CA ALA A 223 2.66 -5.49 -8.22
C ALA A 223 3.15 -4.09 -7.81
N LEU A 224 3.29 -3.82 -6.51
CA LEU A 224 3.84 -2.55 -6.00
C LEU A 224 5.31 -2.38 -6.44
N ILE A 225 6.14 -3.41 -6.26
CA ILE A 225 7.55 -3.40 -6.67
C ILE A 225 7.68 -3.14 -8.18
N THR A 226 6.85 -3.80 -8.99
CA THR A 226 6.92 -3.71 -10.46
C THR A 226 6.40 -2.36 -10.98
N SER A 227 5.49 -1.70 -10.25
CA SER A 227 4.92 -0.41 -10.65
C SER A 227 5.67 0.80 -10.12
N SER A 228 6.49 0.62 -9.07
CA SER A 228 7.34 1.67 -8.50
C SER A 228 8.37 2.15 -9.52
N ARG A 229 8.48 3.47 -9.65
CA ARG A 229 9.45 4.14 -10.54
C ARG A 229 10.69 4.65 -9.82
N ALA A 230 10.71 4.58 -8.49
CA ALA A 230 11.81 5.11 -7.69
C ALA A 230 12.61 3.95 -7.09
N SER A 231 13.92 3.90 -7.40
CA SER A 231 14.85 2.87 -6.91
C SER A 231 14.80 2.69 -5.39
N SER A 232 14.79 3.79 -4.64
CA SER A 232 14.70 3.78 -3.17
C SER A 232 13.36 3.23 -2.65
N MET A 233 12.24 3.51 -3.33
CA MET A 233 10.94 2.95 -2.98
C MET A 233 10.90 1.45 -3.28
N THR A 234 11.37 1.04 -4.46
CA THR A 234 11.51 -0.38 -4.83
C THR A 234 12.34 -1.13 -3.80
N ALA A 235 13.45 -0.54 -3.33
CA ALA A 235 14.28 -1.10 -2.27
C ALA A 235 13.54 -1.28 -0.93
N LEU A 236 12.72 -0.29 -0.52
CA LEU A 236 11.88 -0.37 0.67
C LEU A 236 10.83 -1.48 0.56
N LEU A 237 10.15 -1.59 -0.58
CA LEU A 237 9.15 -2.63 -0.84
C LEU A 237 9.77 -4.04 -0.84
N ILE A 238 10.98 -4.21 -1.39
CA ILE A 238 11.73 -5.47 -1.32
C ILE A 238 12.09 -5.82 0.13
N ASN A 239 12.44 -4.83 0.95
CA ASN A 239 12.70 -5.06 2.38
C ASN A 239 11.42 -5.53 3.11
N LEU A 240 10.24 -5.03 2.74
CA LEU A 240 8.98 -5.56 3.26
C LEU A 240 8.80 -7.05 2.92
N VAL A 241 9.16 -7.48 1.70
CA VAL A 241 9.12 -8.90 1.32
C VAL A 241 10.02 -9.70 2.26
N ARG A 242 11.25 -9.23 2.49
CA ARG A 242 12.19 -9.87 3.43
C ARG A 242 11.64 -9.95 4.86
N GLU A 243 11.00 -8.89 5.35
CA GLU A 243 10.38 -8.88 6.68
C GLU A 243 9.25 -9.91 6.81
N GLU A 244 8.40 -10.04 5.78
CA GLU A 244 7.34 -11.05 5.75
C GLU A 244 7.88 -12.47 5.71
N MET A 245 8.92 -12.72 4.91
CA MET A 245 9.65 -13.99 4.92
C MET A 245 10.16 -14.32 6.32
N HIS A 246 10.83 -13.36 6.98
CA HIS A 246 11.37 -13.55 8.31
C HIS A 246 10.29 -13.87 9.37
N LYS A 247 9.13 -13.19 9.32
CA LYS A 247 8.00 -13.48 10.20
C LYS A 247 7.47 -14.91 10.00
N GLU A 248 7.38 -15.36 8.76
CA GLU A 248 6.93 -16.71 8.47
C GLU A 248 7.96 -17.78 8.87
N GLN A 249 9.26 -17.52 8.73
CA GLN A 249 10.29 -18.44 9.21
C GLN A 249 10.20 -18.66 10.72
N LYS A 250 9.93 -17.60 11.49
CA LYS A 250 9.68 -17.70 12.92
C LYS A 250 8.44 -18.54 13.26
N ARG A 251 7.36 -18.43 12.47
CA ARG A 251 6.17 -19.30 12.61
C ARG A 251 6.51 -20.77 12.38
N VAL A 252 7.26 -21.06 11.33
CA VAL A 252 7.68 -22.42 10.96
C VAL A 252 8.56 -23.05 12.05
N ASN A 253 9.43 -22.25 12.66
CA ASN A 253 10.30 -22.68 13.76
C ASN A 253 9.56 -22.81 15.11
N GLY A 254 8.24 -22.57 15.14
CA GLY A 254 7.43 -22.67 16.36
C GLY A 254 7.57 -21.49 17.33
N GLU A 255 8.23 -20.40 16.92
CA GLU A 255 8.35 -19.17 17.74
C GLU A 255 7.07 -18.33 17.72
N ILE A 256 6.16 -18.60 16.78
CA ILE A 256 4.88 -17.90 16.61
C ILE A 256 3.80 -18.97 16.34
N SER A 257 2.62 -18.83 16.96
CA SER A 257 1.51 -19.78 16.80
C SER A 257 1.18 -20.03 15.33
N PRO A 258 0.97 -21.29 14.91
CA PRO A 258 0.61 -21.61 13.52
C PRO A 258 -0.78 -21.04 13.22
N GLY A 259 -0.84 -20.08 12.31
CA GLY A 259 -2.09 -19.67 11.69
C GLY A 259 -2.36 -20.58 10.49
N GLU A 260 -3.55 -21.16 10.43
CA GLU A 260 -4.05 -21.86 9.25
C GLU A 260 -4.20 -20.82 8.13
N ASN A 261 -3.30 -20.81 7.15
CA ASN A 261 -3.50 -20.37 5.77
C ASN A 261 -2.16 -20.43 5.01
N GLY A 262 -2.24 -20.68 3.69
CA GLY A 262 -1.11 -21.02 2.80
C GLY A 262 0.17 -20.20 2.99
N THR A 263 1.30 -20.82 2.66
CA THR A 263 2.66 -20.32 2.90
C THR A 263 3.05 -19.24 1.89
N PHE A 264 3.39 -18.02 2.36
CA PHE A 264 4.03 -16.99 1.53
C PHE A 264 5.34 -17.52 0.91
N TRP A 265 6.02 -18.44 1.61
CA TRP A 265 7.26 -19.12 1.19
C TRP A 265 7.15 -20.09 -0.01
N SER A 266 5.96 -20.58 -0.37
CA SER A 266 5.84 -21.67 -1.37
C SER A 266 5.68 -21.19 -2.81
N ASN A 267 5.79 -19.89 -3.05
CA ASN A 267 5.60 -19.30 -4.36
C ASN A 267 6.94 -19.01 -5.07
N SER A 268 7.06 -19.43 -6.34
CA SER A 268 8.15 -19.04 -7.25
C SER A 268 8.27 -17.51 -7.42
N GLY A 269 7.20 -16.78 -7.10
CA GLY A 269 7.11 -15.33 -7.22
C GLY A 269 8.19 -14.54 -6.49
N ILE A 270 8.83 -15.11 -5.45
CA ILE A 270 9.93 -14.44 -4.73
C ILE A 270 11.16 -14.30 -5.63
N LEU A 271 11.52 -15.35 -6.39
CA LEU A 271 12.65 -15.29 -7.32
C LEU A 271 12.33 -14.39 -8.51
N GLU A 272 11.06 -14.33 -8.93
CA GLU A 272 10.60 -13.41 -9.98
C GLU A 272 10.74 -11.94 -9.53
N ILE A 273 10.54 -11.62 -8.25
CA ILE A 273 10.81 -10.27 -7.71
C ILE A 273 12.28 -9.91 -7.85
N VAL A 274 13.19 -10.82 -7.49
CA VAL A 274 14.64 -10.63 -7.64
C VAL A 274 15.00 -10.46 -9.12
N GLU A 275 14.50 -11.35 -9.98
CA GLU A 275 14.73 -11.32 -11.42
C GLU A 275 14.27 -10.01 -12.07
N ASN A 276 13.07 -9.52 -11.73
CA ASN A 276 12.53 -8.29 -12.30
C ASN A 276 13.41 -7.05 -12.04
N VAL A 277 14.21 -7.07 -10.97
CA VAL A 277 15.12 -5.99 -10.60
C VAL A 277 16.53 -6.20 -11.13
N LEU A 278 17.05 -7.43 -11.06
CA LEU A 278 18.40 -7.74 -11.55
C LEU A 278 18.45 -7.93 -13.07
N ARG A 279 17.29 -8.11 -13.72
CA ARG A 279 17.16 -8.32 -15.15
C ARG A 279 15.87 -7.68 -15.72
N PRO A 280 15.69 -6.36 -15.59
CA PRO A 280 14.49 -5.69 -16.08
C PRO A 280 14.32 -5.88 -17.59
N GLN A 281 13.11 -6.27 -18.02
CA GLN A 281 12.76 -6.52 -19.42
C GLN A 281 13.68 -7.54 -20.13
N GLY A 282 14.36 -8.41 -19.38
CA GLY A 282 15.27 -9.42 -19.92
C GLY A 282 16.71 -8.94 -20.16
N GLY A 283 17.02 -7.67 -19.90
CA GLY A 283 18.37 -7.09 -19.99
C GLY A 283 18.95 -6.68 -18.63
N PRO A 284 20.20 -6.20 -18.56
CA PRO A 284 20.80 -5.72 -17.32
C PRO A 284 20.14 -4.41 -16.81
N PRO A 285 20.19 -4.12 -15.50
CA PRO A 285 19.57 -2.94 -14.92
C PRO A 285 20.41 -1.67 -15.15
N SER A 286 19.79 -0.50 -14.99
CA SER A 286 20.47 0.79 -14.98
C SER A 286 21.16 1.00 -13.64
N VAL A 287 22.33 0.38 -13.42
CA VAL A 287 22.97 0.27 -12.08
C VAL A 287 23.17 1.63 -11.38
N LEU A 288 23.44 2.70 -12.13
CA LEU A 288 23.64 4.04 -11.55
C LEU A 288 22.33 4.66 -11.03
N GLU A 289 21.21 4.40 -11.70
CA GLU A 289 19.88 4.93 -11.34
C GLU A 289 19.15 3.99 -10.36
N ASP A 290 19.36 2.69 -10.51
CA ASP A 290 18.66 1.61 -9.80
C ASP A 290 19.48 1.00 -8.65
N SER A 291 20.54 1.69 -8.20
CA SER A 291 21.50 1.16 -7.22
C SER A 291 20.85 0.63 -5.93
N ASP A 292 19.96 1.40 -5.30
CA ASP A 292 19.23 0.98 -4.10
C ASP A 292 18.38 -0.28 -4.34
N ALA A 293 17.64 -0.32 -5.45
CA ALA A 293 16.80 -1.45 -5.81
C ALA A 293 17.63 -2.71 -6.08
N VAL A 294 18.70 -2.60 -6.88
CA VAL A 294 19.61 -3.70 -7.21
C VAL A 294 20.28 -4.24 -5.94
N LEU A 295 20.78 -3.36 -5.07
CA LEU A 295 21.38 -3.75 -3.80
C LEU A 295 20.37 -4.47 -2.90
N SER A 296 19.12 -3.98 -2.83
CA SER A 296 18.07 -4.61 -2.03
C SER A 296 17.69 -6.00 -2.58
N ALA A 297 17.60 -6.15 -3.90
CA ALA A 297 17.32 -7.42 -4.58
C ALA A 297 18.44 -8.45 -4.37
N LEU A 298 19.72 -8.05 -4.51
CA LEU A 298 20.85 -8.91 -4.19
C LEU A 298 20.85 -9.36 -2.72
N ASN A 299 20.54 -8.45 -1.80
CA ASN A 299 20.44 -8.79 -0.39
C ASN A 299 19.26 -9.72 -0.10
N LEU A 300 18.13 -9.57 -0.78
CA LEU A 300 17.02 -10.52 -0.70
C LEU A 300 17.45 -11.89 -1.21
N TYR A 301 18.07 -11.97 -2.39
CA TYR A 301 18.58 -13.23 -2.95
C TYR A 301 19.56 -13.93 -2.00
N ARG A 302 20.54 -13.19 -1.47
CA ARG A 302 21.48 -13.67 -0.45
C ARG A 302 20.77 -14.21 0.79
N TYR A 303 19.77 -13.49 1.29
CA TYR A 303 18.99 -13.92 2.44
C TYR A 303 18.28 -15.25 2.18
N ILE A 304 17.67 -15.42 1.01
CA ILE A 304 16.95 -16.65 0.64
C ILE A 304 17.93 -17.82 0.56
N LEU A 305 19.05 -17.67 -0.16
CA LEU A 305 20.09 -18.70 -0.27
C LEU A 305 20.56 -19.19 1.11
N LEU A 306 20.92 -18.27 2.00
CA LEU A 306 21.40 -18.60 3.33
C LEU A 306 20.32 -19.23 4.20
N THR A 307 19.08 -18.73 4.13
CA THR A 307 17.97 -19.23 4.94
C THR A 307 17.57 -20.64 4.53
N GLU A 308 17.46 -20.90 3.23
CA GLU A 308 17.10 -22.23 2.71
C GLU A 308 18.22 -23.24 2.94
N HIS A 309 19.49 -22.85 2.73
CA HIS A 309 20.65 -23.71 3.00
C HIS A 309 20.74 -24.09 4.48
N ASN A 310 20.72 -23.10 5.39
CA ASN A 310 20.79 -23.36 6.83
C ASN A 310 19.58 -24.13 7.36
N GLY A 311 18.40 -23.85 6.81
CA GLY A 311 17.15 -24.55 7.13
C GLY A 311 17.03 -25.94 6.50
N LYS A 312 17.99 -26.36 5.66
CA LYS A 312 17.94 -27.61 4.88
C LYS A 312 16.60 -27.78 4.14
N SER A 313 16.15 -26.70 3.52
CA SER A 313 14.87 -26.64 2.79
C SER A 313 15.07 -26.03 1.42
N ASN A 314 14.09 -26.14 0.53
CA ASN A 314 14.12 -25.51 -0.79
C ASN A 314 12.70 -25.14 -1.22
N ARG A 315 11.99 -24.40 -0.37
CA ARG A 315 10.57 -24.03 -0.57
C ARG A 315 10.41 -23.02 -1.70
N THR A 316 11.37 -22.10 -1.84
CA THR A 316 11.40 -21.12 -2.93
C THR A 316 11.92 -21.72 -4.23
N GLY A 317 12.58 -22.88 -4.15
CA GLY A 317 13.28 -23.49 -5.28
C GLY A 317 14.64 -22.86 -5.58
N VAL A 318 15.15 -21.93 -4.75
CA VAL A 318 16.41 -21.22 -5.02
C VAL A 318 17.61 -22.15 -5.12
N LEU A 319 17.61 -23.26 -4.37
CA LEU A 319 18.70 -24.22 -4.33
C LEU A 319 18.59 -25.28 -5.44
N SER A 320 17.59 -25.21 -6.33
CA SER A 320 17.56 -26.12 -7.47
C SER A 320 18.69 -25.79 -8.44
N GLU A 321 19.36 -26.81 -8.98
CA GLU A 321 20.43 -26.64 -9.97
C GLU A 321 20.00 -25.73 -11.13
N THR A 322 18.75 -25.87 -11.58
CA THR A 322 18.15 -25.04 -12.64
C THR A 322 18.08 -23.55 -12.27
N ASN A 323 17.60 -23.21 -11.06
CA ASN A 323 17.49 -21.82 -10.62
C ASN A 323 18.85 -21.23 -10.26
N LEU A 324 19.76 -22.02 -9.69
CA LEU A 324 21.13 -21.60 -9.39
C LEU A 324 21.88 -21.24 -10.68
N ARG A 325 21.85 -22.12 -11.70
CA ARG A 325 22.47 -21.84 -13.01
C ARG A 325 21.84 -20.63 -13.68
N ARG A 326 20.51 -20.55 -13.70
CA ARG A 326 19.79 -19.40 -14.26
C ARG A 326 20.20 -18.09 -13.59
N ALA A 327 20.21 -18.04 -12.26
CA ALA A 327 20.63 -16.84 -11.53
C ALA A 327 22.10 -16.49 -11.80
N TYR A 328 22.99 -17.48 -11.84
CA TYR A 328 24.41 -17.28 -12.11
C TYR A 328 24.65 -16.69 -13.51
N ASP A 329 24.15 -17.38 -14.54
CA ASP A 329 24.42 -17.08 -15.94
C ASP A 329 23.65 -15.86 -16.44
N GLU A 330 22.40 -15.69 -16.01
CA GLU A 330 21.51 -14.67 -16.56
C GLU A 330 21.42 -13.40 -15.70
N TRP A 331 21.74 -13.45 -14.40
CA TRP A 331 21.64 -12.29 -13.50
C TRP A 331 23.00 -11.84 -12.97
N LEU A 332 23.73 -12.74 -12.30
CA LEU A 332 24.92 -12.36 -11.51
C LEU A 332 26.15 -12.08 -12.38
N LEU A 333 26.44 -12.93 -13.39
CA LEU A 333 27.59 -12.72 -14.27
C LEU A 333 27.45 -11.47 -15.16
N PRO A 334 26.28 -11.21 -15.80
CA PRO A 334 26.07 -9.96 -16.52
C PRO A 334 26.20 -8.73 -15.62
N LEU A 335 25.62 -8.78 -14.41
CA LEU A 335 25.71 -7.68 -13.45
C LEU A 335 27.16 -7.44 -12.99
N ARG A 336 27.94 -8.51 -12.77
CA ARG A 336 29.37 -8.39 -12.42
C ARG A 336 30.13 -7.67 -13.51
N THR A 337 29.91 -8.07 -14.76
CA THR A 337 30.56 -7.44 -15.93
C THR A 337 30.25 -5.94 -15.98
N LEU A 338 28.98 -5.57 -15.76
CA LEU A 338 28.54 -4.19 -15.76
C LEU A 338 29.16 -3.37 -14.60
N VAL A 339 29.12 -3.91 -13.38
CA VAL A 339 29.65 -3.23 -12.18
C VAL A 339 31.17 -3.05 -12.29
N THR A 340 31.90 -4.08 -12.72
CA THR A 340 33.35 -3.98 -12.95
C THR A 340 33.69 -2.93 -14.01
N ALA A 341 32.91 -2.84 -15.09
CA ALA A 341 33.13 -1.82 -16.12
C ALA A 341 32.90 -0.41 -15.56
N LEU A 342 31.84 -0.19 -14.79
CA LEU A 342 31.53 1.11 -14.17
C LEU A 342 32.59 1.53 -13.13
N MET A 343 33.13 0.60 -12.36
CA MET A 343 34.17 0.93 -11.37
C MET A 343 35.54 1.19 -12.01
N ALA A 344 35.77 0.71 -13.23
CA ALA A 344 36.98 0.97 -14.01
C ALA A 344 36.89 2.26 -14.84
N ASP A 345 35.73 2.91 -14.87
CA ASP A 345 35.48 4.14 -15.61
C ASP A 345 35.84 5.36 -14.73
N ASP A 346 36.94 6.03 -15.09
CA ASP A 346 37.46 7.20 -14.38
C ASP A 346 36.52 8.42 -14.44
N ASP A 347 35.54 8.43 -15.36
CA ASP A 347 34.55 9.51 -15.49
C ASP A 347 33.34 9.34 -14.55
N VAL A 348 33.24 8.21 -13.83
CA VAL A 348 32.18 7.97 -12.85
C VAL A 348 32.43 8.82 -11.60
N SER A 349 31.48 9.69 -11.26
CA SER A 349 31.62 10.60 -10.13
C SER A 349 31.87 9.84 -8.81
N VAL A 350 32.56 10.50 -7.87
CA VAL A 350 32.84 9.94 -6.54
C VAL A 350 31.55 9.52 -5.82
N GLU A 351 30.43 10.22 -6.04
CA GLU A 351 29.13 9.86 -5.46
C GLU A 351 28.60 8.52 -5.96
N TYR A 352 28.77 8.21 -7.25
CA TYR A 352 28.40 6.91 -7.80
C TYR A 352 29.34 5.80 -7.33
N SER A 353 30.65 6.08 -7.20
CA SER A 353 31.63 5.11 -6.70
C SER A 353 31.29 4.61 -5.28
N CYS A 354 30.80 5.49 -4.40
CA CYS A 354 30.37 5.12 -3.04
C CYS A 354 29.15 4.18 -3.04
N GLY A 355 28.25 4.30 -4.01
CA GLY A 355 27.08 3.42 -4.16
C GLY A 355 27.40 2.06 -4.78
N LEU A 356 28.47 1.98 -5.60
CA LEU A 356 28.89 0.75 -6.28
C LEU A 356 29.62 -0.23 -5.34
N ASN A 357 30.40 0.26 -4.38
CA ASN A 357 31.17 -0.61 -3.47
C ASN A 357 30.30 -1.61 -2.68
N PRO A 358 29.19 -1.19 -2.01
CA PRO A 358 28.32 -2.14 -1.32
C PRO A 358 27.66 -3.15 -2.28
N LEU A 359 27.35 -2.72 -3.50
CA LEU A 359 26.74 -3.55 -4.53
C LEU A 359 27.71 -4.63 -5.00
N GLU A 360 28.96 -4.27 -5.30
CA GLU A 360 30.03 -5.20 -5.65
C GLU A 360 30.18 -6.28 -4.56
N LEU A 361 30.34 -5.86 -3.30
CA LEU A 361 30.53 -6.79 -2.18
C LEU A 361 29.39 -7.82 -2.05
N VAL A 362 28.14 -7.37 -2.14
CA VAL A 362 26.98 -8.28 -2.04
C VAL A 362 26.89 -9.18 -3.27
N LEU A 363 27.16 -8.64 -4.46
CA LEU A 363 27.16 -9.39 -5.72
C LEU A 363 28.17 -10.55 -5.69
N TYR A 364 29.43 -10.27 -5.35
CA TYR A 364 30.45 -11.31 -5.23
C TYR A 364 30.07 -12.34 -4.18
N ARG A 365 29.49 -11.92 -3.05
CA ARG A 365 29.00 -12.87 -2.05
C ARG A 365 27.87 -13.77 -2.57
N CYS A 366 26.95 -13.25 -3.39
CA CYS A 366 25.93 -14.07 -4.05
C CYS A 366 26.55 -15.09 -5.01
N ILE A 367 27.53 -14.67 -5.82
CA ILE A 367 28.27 -15.53 -6.76
C ILE A 367 28.95 -16.67 -6.00
N GLU A 368 29.70 -16.36 -4.94
CA GLU A 368 30.35 -17.37 -4.09
C GLU A 368 29.37 -18.42 -3.57
N LEU A 369 28.24 -17.96 -3.01
CA LEU A 369 27.22 -18.85 -2.46
C LEU A 369 26.64 -19.78 -3.54
N VAL A 370 26.35 -19.25 -4.73
CA VAL A 370 25.82 -20.05 -5.84
C VAL A 370 26.84 -21.08 -6.32
N GLU A 371 28.11 -20.69 -6.47
CA GLU A 371 29.19 -21.61 -6.86
C GLU A 371 29.42 -22.72 -5.82
N GLU A 372 29.35 -22.40 -4.54
CA GLU A 372 29.45 -23.38 -3.44
C GLU A 372 28.32 -24.42 -3.50
N GLN A 373 27.09 -24.00 -3.79
CA GLN A 373 25.97 -24.94 -3.94
C GLN A 373 26.10 -25.78 -5.21
N LEU A 374 26.52 -25.20 -6.35
CA LEU A 374 26.68 -25.94 -7.61
C LEU A 374 27.82 -26.97 -7.56
N LYS A 375 28.83 -26.78 -6.70
CA LYS A 375 29.91 -27.74 -6.46
C LYS A 375 29.49 -28.93 -5.59
N ASN A 376 28.41 -28.77 -4.80
CA ASN A 376 27.89 -29.78 -3.87
C ASN A 376 26.40 -30.08 -4.18
N PRO A 377 26.10 -30.71 -5.33
CA PRO A 377 24.74 -30.89 -5.82
C PRO A 377 23.83 -31.72 -4.90
#